data_AF-A0A1V6PRP9-F1
#
_entry.id   AF-A0A1V6PRP9-F1
#
_cell.length_a   1.000
_cell.length_b   1.000
_cell.length_c   1.000
_cell.angle_alpha   90.00
_cell.angle_beta   90.00
_cell.angle_gamma   90.00
#
_symmetry.space_group_name_H-M   'P 1'
#
loop_
_entity.id
_entity.type
_entity.pdbx_description
1 polymer ?
#
loop_
_entity_poly.entity_id
_entity_poly.type
_entity_poly.pdbx_seq_one_letter_code
_entity_poly.pdbx_strand_id
1 'polypeptide(L)'
;MSRILYADVEKRAGTTEPALFEDETGAVPATSFEYGDTLYAKLQRLGGKINVEQRGIERVPDDERTDNSYWNIGSMWLAANMVVPSFTIGVLGKPLFAMGFVDSVLVIIFFNMIAVMTVCFFSAFGPAFGLRQMVLSRFWFGWWGVKLIAIFNVLACIGWAAANIIVGAQLINAVNPSVPGYAGILIIAFCTQLVVFFGYRAVYVYEYWSWIPTFIFFLVVLGVFAHSGDFVNIPINFGRAELGSVLSYGSTVFGFGTGYTSFAADYTVYQPSNRPRRK
;
A
#
# COMPACT_ATOMS: atom_id res chain seq x y z
N MET A 1 -0.65 30.30 38.21
CA MET A 1 0.50 30.92 37.52
C MET A 1 0.56 30.33 36.10
N SER A 2 -0.23 30.90 35.20
CA SER A 2 -0.44 30.40 33.83
C SER A 2 0.75 30.73 32.94
N ARG A 3 1.50 29.71 32.53
CA ARG A 3 2.55 29.85 31.52
C ARG A 3 1.87 29.91 30.16
N ILE A 4 1.92 31.06 29.52
CA ILE A 4 1.55 31.24 28.11
C ILE A 4 2.64 30.51 27.31
N LEU A 5 2.39 29.25 26.95
CA LEU A 5 3.12 28.59 25.87
C LEU A 5 2.67 29.27 24.58
N TYR A 6 3.65 29.81 23.84
CA TYR A 6 3.46 30.46 22.55
C TYR A 6 2.48 29.66 21.71
N ALA A 7 1.33 30.28 21.42
CA ALA A 7 0.38 29.75 20.45
C ALA A 7 1.11 29.56 19.12
N ASP A 8 1.07 28.36 18.57
CA ASP A 8 1.65 28.00 17.28
C ASP A 8 0.91 28.77 16.17
N VAL A 9 1.42 29.97 15.86
CA VAL A 9 0.88 30.89 14.85
C VAL A 9 0.84 30.21 13.47
N GLU A 10 1.72 29.22 13.23
CA GLU A 10 1.80 28.47 11.97
C GLU A 10 0.57 27.59 11.68
N LYS A 11 -0.19 27.17 12.70
CA LYS A 11 -1.44 26.40 12.52
C LYS A 11 -2.68 27.28 12.34
N ARG A 12 -2.58 28.59 12.56
CA ARG A 12 -3.73 29.51 12.65
C ARG A 12 -3.64 30.71 11.71
N ALA A 13 -2.98 30.56 10.56
CA ALA A 13 -3.08 31.56 9.48
C ALA A 13 -4.50 31.53 8.87
N GLY A 14 -5.44 32.31 9.46
CA GLY A 14 -6.75 32.62 8.87
C GLY A 14 -8.01 32.25 9.67
N THR A 15 -7.91 31.72 10.88
CA THR A 15 -9.09 31.32 11.68
C THR A 15 -9.32 32.26 12.86
N THR A 16 -10.29 33.15 12.74
CA THR A 16 -10.90 33.91 13.84
C THR A 16 -12.10 33.12 14.36
N GLU A 17 -11.95 32.30 15.42
CA GLU A 17 -12.94 32.01 16.48
C GLU A 17 -12.58 30.78 17.34
N PRO A 18 -13.12 30.65 18.58
CA PRO A 18 -12.39 30.12 19.73
C PRO A 18 -12.48 28.60 19.90
N ALA A 19 -11.46 28.09 20.60
CA ALA A 19 -11.21 26.69 20.89
C ALA A 19 -12.40 25.95 21.52
N LEU A 20 -12.82 24.86 20.89
CA LEU A 20 -13.57 23.79 21.55
C LEU A 20 -12.92 22.46 21.17
N PHE A 21 -12.29 21.84 22.18
CA PHE A 21 -11.60 20.55 22.19
C PHE A 21 -10.21 20.51 21.52
N GLU A 22 -9.24 21.21 22.12
CA GLU A 22 -7.83 20.82 21.99
C GLU A 22 -7.60 19.69 22.99
N ASP A 23 -7.65 18.44 22.53
CA ASP A 23 -7.01 17.34 23.25
C ASP A 23 -5.49 17.62 23.18
N GLU A 24 -4.79 17.62 24.32
CA GLU A 24 -3.35 17.98 24.43
C GLU A 24 -2.43 17.12 23.53
N THR A 25 -3.02 16.10 22.90
CA THR A 25 -2.45 15.09 22.01
C THR A 25 -2.37 15.51 20.54
N GLY A 26 -3.02 16.61 20.14
CA GLY A 26 -3.10 17.08 18.75
C GLY A 26 -3.94 16.18 17.82
N ALA A 27 -4.78 15.30 18.38
CA ALA A 27 -5.73 14.49 17.62
C ALA A 27 -7.03 15.28 17.34
N VAL A 28 -7.54 15.19 16.11
CA VAL A 28 -8.69 15.99 15.65
C VAL A 28 -9.85 15.03 15.35
N PRO A 29 -10.86 14.88 16.24
CA PRO A 29 -11.94 13.90 16.09
C PRO A 29 -12.63 13.98 14.73
N ALA A 30 -13.09 12.86 14.16
CA ALA A 30 -13.76 12.85 12.85
C ALA A 30 -14.99 13.80 12.81
N THR A 31 -15.66 13.94 13.96
CA THR A 31 -16.82 14.83 14.17
C THR A 31 -16.48 16.33 14.07
N SER A 32 -15.22 16.71 14.24
CA SER A 32 -14.80 18.13 14.17
C SER A 32 -14.65 18.64 12.74
N PHE A 33 -14.43 17.75 11.75
CA PHE A 33 -14.37 18.14 10.33
C PHE A 33 -15.74 18.44 9.72
N GLU A 34 -16.82 17.99 10.38
CA GLU A 34 -18.20 18.30 9.99
C GLU A 34 -18.71 19.62 10.59
N TYR A 35 -17.89 20.30 11.41
CA TYR A 35 -18.26 21.54 12.08
C TYR A 35 -17.80 22.75 11.25
N GLY A 36 -18.77 23.57 10.79
CA GLY A 36 -18.53 24.81 10.05
C GLY A 36 -19.36 24.96 8.78
N ASP A 37 -19.47 26.18 8.27
CA ASP A 37 -20.23 26.54 7.06
C ASP A 37 -19.37 26.68 5.80
N THR A 38 -18.08 26.36 5.90
CA THR A 38 -17.13 26.44 4.79
C THR A 38 -17.43 25.40 3.71
N LEU A 39 -17.00 25.69 2.48
CA LEU A 39 -17.18 24.80 1.32
C LEU A 39 -16.52 23.42 1.55
N TYR A 40 -15.41 23.42 2.31
CA TYR A 40 -14.73 22.23 2.80
C TYR A 40 -15.62 21.41 3.76
N ALA A 41 -16.19 22.02 4.80
CA ALA A 41 -17.07 21.32 5.75
C ALA A 41 -18.36 20.79 5.08
N LYS A 42 -18.89 21.48 4.07
CA LYS A 42 -20.04 21.01 3.27
C LYS A 42 -19.70 19.80 2.40
N LEU A 43 -18.53 19.80 1.76
CA LEU A 43 -18.01 18.63 1.03
C LEU A 43 -17.71 17.46 1.97
N GLN A 44 -17.15 17.75 3.15
CA GLN A 44 -16.84 16.78 4.18
C GLN A 44 -18.12 16.09 4.69
N ARG A 45 -19.18 16.86 5.02
CA ARG A 45 -20.51 16.32 5.39
C ARG A 45 -21.13 15.47 4.28
N LEU A 46 -20.92 15.86 3.03
CA LEU A 46 -21.40 15.07 1.89
C LEU A 46 -20.61 13.76 1.77
N GLY A 47 -19.29 13.80 2.03
CA GLY A 47 -18.39 12.65 2.19
C GLY A 47 -18.78 11.72 3.36
N GLY A 48 -19.15 12.27 4.51
CA GLY A 48 -19.63 11.49 5.67
C GLY A 48 -20.91 10.73 5.36
N LYS A 49 -21.86 11.36 4.67
CA LYS A 49 -23.10 10.71 4.22
C LYS A 49 -22.86 9.53 3.28
N ILE A 50 -21.72 9.50 2.58
CA ILE A 50 -21.31 8.39 1.70
C ILE A 50 -20.28 7.44 2.34
N ASN A 51 -20.02 7.55 3.66
CA ASN A 51 -19.01 6.80 4.41
C ASN A 51 -17.59 6.91 3.81
N VAL A 52 -17.23 8.09 3.28
CA VAL A 52 -15.86 8.37 2.83
C VAL A 52 -15.02 8.73 4.04
N GLU A 53 -13.80 8.17 4.12
CA GLU A 53 -12.83 8.52 5.14
C GLU A 53 -12.51 10.02 5.06
N GLN A 54 -12.99 10.78 6.04
CA GLN A 54 -12.87 12.24 6.08
C GLN A 54 -11.48 12.70 6.55
N ARG A 55 -10.74 11.82 7.22
CA ARG A 55 -9.47 12.18 7.85
C ARG A 55 -8.32 12.12 6.85
N GLY A 56 -7.51 13.17 6.81
CA GLY A 56 -6.38 13.28 5.89
C GLY A 56 -5.06 13.02 6.59
N ILE A 57 -4.52 14.04 7.25
CA ILE A 57 -3.15 14.02 7.82
C ILE A 57 -3.21 13.92 9.35
N GLU A 58 -4.39 14.12 9.92
CA GLU A 58 -4.59 14.28 11.35
C GLU A 58 -4.45 12.95 12.08
N ARG A 59 -3.95 13.02 13.31
CA ARG A 59 -3.78 11.85 14.18
C ARG A 59 -5.14 11.26 14.55
N VAL A 60 -5.27 9.92 14.48
CA VAL A 60 -6.46 9.20 14.93
C VAL A 60 -6.47 9.12 16.46
N PRO A 61 -7.53 9.57 17.15
CA PRO A 61 -7.57 9.60 18.60
C PRO A 61 -7.83 8.17 19.08
N ASP A 62 -7.56 7.91 20.35
CA ASP A 62 -7.54 6.53 20.85
C ASP A 62 -8.95 5.89 20.91
N ASP A 63 -10.01 6.70 20.90
CA ASP A 63 -11.42 6.30 20.93
C ASP A 63 -11.96 5.81 19.57
N GLU A 64 -11.41 6.28 18.45
CA GLU A 64 -11.81 5.85 17.10
C GLU A 64 -11.01 4.63 16.58
N ARG A 65 -10.04 4.13 17.36
CA ARG A 65 -9.20 2.96 17.02
C ARG A 65 -9.90 1.63 17.33
N THR A 66 -10.94 1.37 16.55
CA THR A 66 -11.88 0.26 16.81
C THR A 66 -11.56 -1.02 16.04
N ASP A 67 -10.60 -1.01 15.11
CA ASP A 67 -10.31 -2.20 14.31
C ASP A 67 -9.50 -3.23 15.10
N ASN A 68 -10.23 -4.23 15.61
CA ASN A 68 -9.66 -5.31 16.38
C ASN A 68 -9.26 -6.54 15.56
N SER A 69 -9.57 -6.60 14.27
CA SER A 69 -9.44 -7.83 13.48
C SER A 69 -8.08 -7.96 12.80
N TYR A 70 -7.27 -8.93 13.23
CA TYR A 70 -6.04 -9.30 12.52
C TYR A 70 -6.33 -9.86 11.12
N TRP A 71 -7.51 -10.46 10.93
CA TRP A 71 -7.94 -11.01 9.64
C TRP A 71 -8.23 -9.94 8.61
N ASN A 72 -8.73 -8.76 9.01
CA ASN A 72 -8.97 -7.66 8.09
C ASN A 72 -7.64 -7.15 7.50
N ILE A 73 -6.63 -7.00 8.35
CA ILE A 73 -5.30 -6.57 7.91
C ILE A 73 -4.63 -7.67 7.07
N GLY A 74 -4.68 -8.93 7.52
CA GLY A 74 -4.11 -10.05 6.78
C GLY A 74 -4.74 -10.24 5.39
N SER A 75 -6.07 -10.18 5.29
CA SER A 75 -6.79 -10.29 4.02
C SER A 75 -6.54 -9.09 3.10
N MET A 76 -6.40 -7.89 3.65
CA MET A 76 -6.05 -6.70 2.88
C MET A 76 -4.62 -6.76 2.31
N TRP A 77 -3.63 -7.19 3.11
CA TRP A 77 -2.26 -7.42 2.62
C TRP A 77 -2.21 -8.56 1.60
N LEU A 78 -3.01 -9.61 1.80
CA LEU A 78 -3.15 -10.70 0.83
C LEU A 78 -3.70 -10.17 -0.49
N ALA A 79 -4.76 -9.36 -0.46
CA ALA A 79 -5.34 -8.75 -1.64
C ALA A 79 -4.37 -7.81 -2.37
N ALA A 80 -3.63 -6.98 -1.63
CA ALA A 80 -2.64 -6.08 -2.19
C ALA A 80 -1.48 -6.80 -2.88
N ASN A 81 -1.15 -8.02 -2.45
CA ASN A 81 -0.08 -8.83 -3.05
C ASN A 81 -0.56 -9.79 -4.13
N MET A 82 -1.84 -10.19 -4.09
CA MET A 82 -2.46 -11.11 -5.07
C MET A 82 -2.80 -10.37 -6.37
N VAL A 83 -1.77 -9.82 -7.01
CA VAL A 83 -1.85 -9.04 -8.24
C VAL A 83 -0.87 -9.56 -9.29
N VAL A 84 -1.20 -9.33 -10.57
CA VAL A 84 -0.41 -9.85 -11.69
C VAL A 84 1.04 -9.33 -11.71
N PRO A 85 1.35 -8.06 -11.37
CA PRO A 85 2.75 -7.61 -11.32
C PRO A 85 3.61 -8.40 -10.33
N SER A 86 3.06 -8.83 -9.18
CA SER A 86 3.75 -9.70 -8.24
C SER A 86 4.13 -11.04 -8.89
N PHE A 87 3.23 -11.59 -9.71
CA PHE A 87 3.50 -12.79 -10.49
C PHE A 87 4.59 -12.56 -11.55
N THR A 88 4.58 -11.43 -12.24
CA THR A 88 5.62 -11.07 -13.23
C THR A 88 7.01 -11.01 -12.59
N ILE A 89 7.14 -10.50 -11.35
CA ILE A 89 8.41 -10.50 -10.62
C ILE A 89 8.89 -11.94 -10.37
N GLY A 90 7.99 -12.84 -9.98
CA GLY A 90 8.31 -14.26 -9.78
C GLY A 90 8.77 -14.97 -11.06
N VAL A 91 8.14 -14.65 -12.20
CA VAL A 91 8.49 -15.22 -13.51
C VAL A 91 9.83 -14.69 -14.03
N LEU A 92 10.27 -13.52 -13.56
CA LEU A 92 11.47 -12.83 -14.07
C LEU A 92 12.78 -13.58 -13.78
N GLY A 93 12.80 -14.48 -12.79
CA GLY A 93 13.98 -15.22 -12.36
C GLY A 93 14.66 -16.02 -13.49
N LYS A 94 13.88 -16.71 -14.32
CA LYS A 94 14.41 -17.51 -15.45
C LYS A 94 14.85 -16.66 -16.65
N PRO A 95 14.02 -15.77 -17.24
CA PRO A 95 14.37 -15.07 -18.47
C PRO A 95 15.43 -13.97 -18.30
N LEU A 96 15.49 -13.29 -17.15
CA LEU A 96 16.48 -12.21 -16.94
C LEU A 96 17.71 -12.65 -16.15
N PHE A 97 17.53 -13.51 -15.16
CA PHE A 97 18.61 -13.90 -14.24
C PHE A 97 19.12 -15.33 -14.46
N ALA A 98 18.59 -16.05 -15.45
CA ALA A 98 18.98 -17.41 -15.83
C ALA A 98 19.01 -18.39 -14.65
N MET A 99 18.16 -18.17 -13.64
CA MET A 99 18.18 -18.96 -12.41
C MET A 99 17.32 -20.22 -12.52
N GLY A 100 17.72 -21.25 -11.78
CA GLY A 100 16.93 -22.46 -11.59
C GLY A 100 15.62 -22.18 -10.84
N PHE A 101 14.67 -23.11 -10.93
CA PHE A 101 13.38 -22.99 -10.25
C PHE A 101 13.57 -22.98 -8.73
N VAL A 102 14.36 -23.93 -8.20
CA VAL A 102 14.61 -24.05 -6.76
C VAL A 102 15.32 -22.81 -6.22
N ASP A 103 16.34 -22.30 -6.92
CA ASP A 103 17.05 -21.09 -6.52
C ASP A 103 16.14 -19.88 -6.52
N SER A 104 15.33 -19.71 -7.56
CA SER A 104 14.37 -18.61 -7.64
C SER A 104 13.37 -18.64 -6.48
N VAL A 105 12.86 -19.83 -6.12
CA VAL A 105 11.94 -20.00 -4.99
C VAL A 105 12.61 -19.66 -3.66
N LEU A 106 13.83 -20.15 -3.42
CA LEU A 106 14.57 -19.85 -2.20
C LEU A 106 14.87 -18.35 -2.09
N VAL A 107 15.31 -17.72 -3.17
CA VAL A 107 15.57 -16.28 -3.21
C VAL A 107 14.30 -15.48 -2.92
N ILE A 108 13.17 -15.85 -3.52
CA ILE A 108 11.88 -15.23 -3.22
C ILE A 108 11.59 -15.35 -1.72
N ILE A 109 11.64 -16.55 -1.14
CA ILE A 109 11.29 -16.77 0.27
C ILE A 109 12.19 -15.95 1.21
N PHE A 110 13.52 -16.03 1.05
CA PHE A 110 14.45 -15.38 1.98
C PHE A 110 14.43 -13.85 1.84
N PHE A 111 14.49 -13.30 0.61
CA PHE A 111 14.47 -11.86 0.42
C PHE A 111 13.11 -11.25 0.72
N ASN A 112 12.02 -11.96 0.43
CA ASN A 112 10.68 -11.53 0.82
C ASN A 112 10.54 -11.52 2.35
N MET A 113 11.04 -12.53 3.07
CA MET A 113 11.01 -12.52 4.53
C MET A 113 11.77 -11.32 5.12
N ILE A 114 12.92 -10.95 4.54
CA ILE A 114 13.67 -9.75 4.95
C ILE A 114 12.87 -8.46 4.65
N ALA A 115 12.22 -8.38 3.49
CA ALA A 115 11.39 -7.23 3.12
C ALA A 115 10.14 -7.12 4.01
N VAL A 116 9.47 -8.22 4.32
CA VAL A 116 8.29 -8.22 5.18
C VAL A 116 8.66 -7.84 6.62
N MET A 117 9.85 -8.20 7.10
CA MET A 117 10.32 -7.74 8.42
C MET A 117 10.38 -6.21 8.51
N THR A 118 10.81 -5.51 7.46
CA THR A 118 10.82 -4.03 7.47
C THR A 118 9.40 -3.48 7.49
N VAL A 119 8.49 -4.04 6.69
CA VAL A 119 7.06 -3.66 6.68
C VAL A 119 6.43 -3.88 8.06
N CYS A 120 6.64 -5.04 8.67
CA CYS A 120 6.14 -5.36 10.01
C CYS A 120 6.68 -4.39 11.07
N PHE A 121 7.96 -4.03 11.00
CA PHE A 121 8.56 -3.07 11.93
C PHE A 121 7.88 -1.70 11.83
N PHE A 122 7.67 -1.17 10.63
CA PHE A 122 6.99 0.11 10.45
C PHE A 122 5.50 0.04 10.76
N SER A 123 4.86 -1.10 10.51
CA SER A 123 3.46 -1.34 10.85
C SER A 123 3.19 -1.29 12.36
N ALA A 124 4.19 -1.61 13.19
CA ALA A 124 4.10 -1.47 14.65
C ALA A 124 4.04 0.00 15.14
N PHE A 125 4.46 0.97 14.31
CA PHE A 125 4.37 2.39 14.64
C PHE A 125 2.97 2.97 14.45
N GLY A 126 2.15 2.39 13.57
CA GLY A 126 0.77 2.82 13.35
C GLY A 126 -0.07 2.82 14.64
N PRO A 127 -0.18 1.70 15.37
CA PRO A 127 -0.95 1.62 16.62
C PRO A 127 -0.34 2.45 17.75
N ALA A 128 0.99 2.61 17.77
CA ALA A 128 1.70 3.33 18.83
C ALA A 128 1.52 4.85 18.74
N PHE A 129 1.61 5.42 17.53
CA PHE A 129 1.53 6.86 17.33
C PHE A 129 0.15 7.33 16.82
N GLY A 130 -0.64 6.47 16.18
CA GLY A 130 -1.90 6.85 15.55
C GLY A 130 -1.70 7.81 14.36
N LEU A 131 -0.51 7.78 13.74
CA LEU A 131 -0.11 8.63 12.63
C LEU A 131 0.12 7.79 11.38
N ARG A 132 -0.28 8.34 10.23
CA ARG A 132 0.04 7.79 8.91
C ARG A 132 1.55 7.83 8.66
N GLN A 133 2.05 6.87 7.88
CA GLN A 133 3.48 6.60 7.68
C GLN A 133 4.23 7.81 7.10
N MET A 134 3.62 8.52 6.15
CA MET A 134 4.19 9.75 5.59
C MET A 134 4.29 10.87 6.62
N VAL A 135 3.35 10.95 7.57
CA VAL A 135 3.41 11.93 8.67
C VAL A 135 4.47 11.54 9.68
N LEU A 136 4.62 10.25 9.97
CA LEU A 136 5.67 9.72 10.85
C LEU A 136 7.08 10.04 10.32
N SER A 137 7.28 10.03 9.00
CA SER A 137 8.56 10.36 8.38
C SER A 137 9.02 11.82 8.65
N ARG A 138 8.10 12.71 9.08
CA ARG A 138 8.43 14.10 9.49
C ARG A 138 9.37 14.15 10.70
N PHE A 139 9.29 13.18 11.60
CA PHE A 139 10.14 13.14 12.79
C PHE A 139 11.60 12.83 12.45
N TRP A 140 11.85 12.18 11.31
CA TRP A 140 13.19 11.78 10.87
C TRP A 140 13.83 12.82 9.94
N PHE A 141 13.06 13.31 8.96
CA PHE A 141 13.57 14.20 7.91
C PHE A 141 13.25 15.69 8.13
N GLY A 142 12.48 16.02 9.18
CA GLY A 142 11.98 17.38 9.40
C GLY A 142 10.94 17.81 8.36
N TRP A 143 10.45 19.05 8.46
CA TRP A 143 9.36 19.56 7.63
C TRP A 143 9.71 19.66 6.14
N TRP A 144 10.92 20.13 5.83
CA TRP A 144 11.36 20.32 4.45
C TRP A 144 11.83 19.01 3.80
N GLY A 145 12.54 18.16 4.53
CA GLY A 145 13.02 16.88 4.02
C GLY A 145 11.87 15.93 3.70
N VAL A 146 10.80 15.93 4.50
CA VAL A 146 9.64 15.05 4.23
C VAL A 146 8.97 15.35 2.90
N LYS A 147 8.94 16.61 2.46
CA LYS A 147 8.31 16.98 1.19
C LYS A 147 9.01 16.31 0.01
N LEU A 148 10.33 16.22 0.06
CA LEU A 148 11.11 15.52 -0.97
C LEU A 148 10.81 14.01 -0.96
N ILE A 149 10.77 13.40 0.22
CA ILE A 149 10.41 11.97 0.37
C ILE A 149 8.97 11.71 -0.11
N ALA A 150 8.04 12.64 0.14
CA ALA A 150 6.68 12.56 -0.34
C ALA A 150 6.60 12.61 -1.87
N ILE A 151 7.40 13.46 -2.52
CA ILE A 151 7.49 13.48 -3.99
C ILE A 151 7.98 12.14 -4.52
N PHE A 152 9.02 11.55 -3.91
CA PHE A 152 9.50 10.23 -4.32
C PHE A 152 8.46 9.14 -4.11
N ASN A 153 7.69 9.19 -3.02
CA ASN A 153 6.60 8.24 -2.79
C ASN A 153 5.49 8.40 -3.85
N VAL A 154 5.14 9.63 -4.23
CA VAL A 154 4.16 9.88 -5.31
C VAL A 154 4.67 9.32 -6.64
N LEU A 155 5.93 9.54 -6.99
CA LEU A 155 6.54 8.97 -8.20
C LEU A 155 6.53 7.43 -8.17
N ALA A 156 6.79 6.83 -7.00
CA ALA A 156 6.70 5.39 -6.82
C ALA A 156 5.26 4.87 -7.03
N CYS A 157 4.24 5.56 -6.48
CA CYS A 157 2.83 5.23 -6.73
C CYS A 157 2.45 5.31 -8.21
N ILE A 158 2.93 6.35 -8.92
CA ILE A 158 2.70 6.50 -10.35
C ILE A 158 3.34 5.34 -11.12
N GLY A 159 4.59 4.99 -10.79
CA GLY A 159 5.29 3.85 -11.38
C GLY A 159 4.55 2.53 -11.14
N TRP A 160 4.05 2.32 -9.91
CA TRP A 160 3.27 1.15 -9.56
C TRP A 160 1.94 1.09 -10.35
N ALA A 161 1.21 2.20 -10.44
CA ALA A 161 -0.02 2.27 -11.21
C ALA A 161 0.24 1.99 -12.70
N ALA A 162 1.29 2.57 -13.28
CA ALA A 162 1.68 2.33 -14.67
C ALA A 162 2.02 0.85 -14.92
N ALA A 163 2.78 0.21 -14.02
CA ALA A 163 3.10 -1.21 -14.12
C ALA A 163 1.83 -2.09 -14.12
N ASN A 164 0.86 -1.80 -13.26
CA ASN A 164 -0.41 -2.52 -13.21
C ASN A 164 -1.21 -2.39 -14.53
N ILE A 165 -1.28 -1.18 -15.09
CA ILE A 165 -1.99 -0.93 -16.35
C ILE A 165 -1.29 -1.65 -17.52
N ILE A 166 0.04 -1.60 -17.60
CA ILE A 166 0.81 -2.25 -18.67
C ILE A 166 0.62 -3.77 -18.63
N VAL A 167 0.78 -4.38 -17.45
CA VAL A 167 0.62 -5.83 -17.29
C VAL A 167 -0.82 -6.26 -17.56
N GLY A 168 -1.80 -5.48 -17.10
CA GLY A 168 -3.21 -5.71 -17.45
C GLY A 168 -3.46 -5.65 -18.96
N ALA A 169 -2.86 -4.69 -19.66
CA ALA A 169 -3.03 -4.54 -21.11
C ALA A 169 -2.40 -5.70 -21.88
N GLN A 170 -1.24 -6.19 -21.42
CA GLN A 170 -0.60 -7.39 -21.95
C GLN A 170 -1.50 -8.63 -21.78
N LEU A 171 -2.20 -8.75 -20.65
CA LEU A 171 -3.14 -9.85 -20.43
C LEU A 171 -4.33 -9.78 -21.40
N ILE A 172 -4.90 -8.60 -21.64
CA ILE A 172 -5.98 -8.41 -22.63
C ILE A 172 -5.50 -8.78 -24.03
N ASN A 173 -4.30 -8.33 -24.41
CA ASN A 173 -3.72 -8.64 -25.72
C ASN A 173 -3.43 -10.14 -25.89
N ALA A 174 -3.03 -10.83 -24.80
CA ALA A 174 -2.83 -12.28 -24.82
C ALA A 174 -4.13 -13.07 -25.02
N VAL A 175 -5.26 -12.57 -24.51
CA VAL A 175 -6.59 -13.20 -24.70
C VAL A 175 -7.18 -12.85 -26.07
N ASN A 176 -7.01 -11.61 -26.53
CA ASN A 176 -7.49 -11.16 -27.84
C ASN A 176 -6.39 -10.41 -28.60
N PRO A 177 -5.72 -11.08 -29.56
CA PRO A 177 -4.65 -10.49 -30.36
C PRO A 177 -5.11 -9.31 -31.23
N SER A 178 -6.42 -9.16 -31.45
CA SER A 178 -7.01 -8.10 -32.27
C SER A 178 -6.96 -6.72 -31.62
N VAL A 179 -6.68 -6.65 -30.31
CA VAL A 179 -6.56 -5.40 -29.57
C VAL A 179 -5.08 -5.02 -29.47
N PRO A 180 -4.61 -3.94 -30.14
CA PRO A 180 -3.23 -3.48 -30.02
C PRO A 180 -2.87 -3.13 -28.57
N GLY A 181 -1.63 -3.38 -28.15
CA GLY A 181 -1.19 -3.13 -26.77
C GLY A 181 -1.44 -1.70 -26.27
N TYR A 182 -1.28 -0.68 -27.14
CA TYR A 182 -1.58 0.71 -26.78
C TYR A 182 -3.08 0.94 -26.49
N ALA A 183 -3.96 0.26 -27.21
CA ALA A 183 -5.40 0.36 -27.02
C ALA A 183 -5.79 -0.32 -25.70
N GLY A 184 -5.17 -1.45 -25.36
CA GLY A 184 -5.35 -2.12 -24.06
C GLY A 184 -4.99 -1.20 -22.88
N ILE A 185 -3.88 -0.46 -22.97
CA ILE A 185 -3.47 0.51 -21.94
C ILE A 185 -4.53 1.59 -21.76
N LEU A 186 -5.02 2.19 -22.85
CA LEU A 186 -6.03 3.26 -22.79
C LEU A 186 -7.35 2.76 -22.21
N ILE A 187 -7.79 1.56 -22.59
CA ILE A 187 -9.03 0.95 -22.08
C ILE A 187 -8.92 0.75 -20.57
N ILE A 188 -7.84 0.14 -20.08
CA ILE A 188 -7.68 -0.11 -18.65
C ILE A 188 -7.56 1.21 -17.88
N ALA A 189 -6.76 2.16 -18.36
CA ALA A 189 -6.61 3.46 -17.72
C ALA A 189 -7.95 4.19 -17.57
N PHE A 190 -8.78 4.18 -18.62
CA PHE A 190 -10.10 4.81 -18.57
C PHE A 190 -11.05 4.08 -17.64
N CYS A 191 -11.08 2.74 -17.68
CA CYS A 191 -11.88 1.92 -16.76
C CYS A 191 -11.47 2.16 -15.30
N THR A 192 -10.18 2.18 -14.99
CA THR A 192 -9.70 2.46 -13.63
C THR A 192 -10.11 3.86 -13.17
N GLN A 193 -10.03 4.87 -14.06
CA GLN A 193 -10.44 6.22 -13.74
C GLN A 193 -11.95 6.32 -13.48
N LEU A 194 -12.78 5.59 -14.25
CA LEU A 194 -14.21 5.49 -14.00
C LEU A 194 -14.52 4.88 -12.63
N VAL A 195 -13.82 3.81 -12.25
CA VAL A 195 -13.99 3.17 -10.93
C VAL A 195 -13.68 4.14 -9.80
N VAL A 196 -12.64 4.97 -9.94
CA VAL A 196 -12.28 5.98 -8.94
C VAL A 196 -13.41 7.02 -8.75
N PHE A 197 -14.17 7.36 -9.79
CA PHE A 197 -15.31 8.28 -9.67
C PHE A 197 -16.49 7.69 -8.89
N PHE A 198 -16.65 6.37 -8.84
CA PHE A 198 -17.72 5.72 -8.03
C PHE A 198 -17.46 5.77 -6.52
N GLY A 199 -16.28 6.25 -6.10
CA GLY A 199 -15.96 6.57 -4.71
C GLY A 199 -15.45 5.40 -3.86
N TYR A 200 -15.00 5.74 -2.65
CA TYR A 200 -14.28 4.85 -1.73
C TYR A 200 -15.01 3.54 -1.40
N ARG A 201 -16.34 3.58 -1.27
CA ARG A 201 -17.14 2.40 -0.88
C ARG A 201 -17.09 1.28 -1.92
N ALA A 202 -17.08 1.62 -3.20
CA ALA A 202 -16.97 0.64 -4.29
C ALA A 202 -15.57 0.00 -4.29
N VAL A 203 -14.54 0.82 -4.09
CA VAL A 203 -13.14 0.37 -4.00
C VAL A 203 -12.93 -0.53 -2.78
N TYR A 204 -13.42 -0.15 -1.61
CA TYR A 204 -13.28 -0.93 -0.38
C TYR A 204 -13.91 -2.33 -0.50
N VAL A 205 -15.13 -2.42 -1.05
CA VAL A 205 -15.78 -3.72 -1.28
C VAL A 205 -15.00 -4.51 -2.33
N TYR A 206 -14.53 -3.86 -3.40
CA TYR A 206 -13.73 -4.54 -4.42
C TYR A 206 -12.42 -5.09 -3.85
N GLU A 207 -11.66 -4.31 -3.08
CA GLU A 207 -10.39 -4.73 -2.48
C GLU A 207 -10.56 -5.91 -1.53
N TYR A 208 -11.66 -5.99 -0.79
CA TYR A 208 -11.92 -7.10 0.12
C TYR A 208 -12.14 -8.44 -0.62
N TRP A 209 -12.71 -8.41 -1.82
CA TRP A 209 -13.06 -9.62 -2.59
C TRP A 209 -12.13 -9.91 -3.78
N SER A 210 -11.31 -8.94 -4.22
CA SER A 210 -10.48 -9.03 -5.43
C SER A 210 -9.42 -10.13 -5.38
N TRP A 211 -9.02 -10.56 -4.18
CA TRP A 211 -8.03 -11.63 -4.01
C TRP A 211 -8.56 -13.00 -4.41
N ILE A 212 -9.87 -13.26 -4.30
CA ILE A 212 -10.44 -14.59 -4.55
C ILE A 212 -10.36 -14.97 -6.04
N PRO A 213 -10.84 -14.14 -7.00
CA PRO A 213 -10.72 -14.47 -8.42
C PRO A 213 -9.26 -14.61 -8.85
N THR A 214 -8.38 -13.74 -8.36
CA THR A 214 -6.95 -13.77 -8.73
C THR A 214 -6.26 -15.01 -8.17
N PHE A 215 -6.61 -15.43 -6.95
CA PHE A 215 -6.12 -16.68 -6.37
C PHE A 215 -6.55 -17.90 -7.19
N ILE A 216 -7.83 -17.97 -7.59
CA ILE A 216 -8.34 -19.04 -8.47
C ILE A 216 -7.59 -19.04 -9.81
N PHE A 217 -7.36 -17.87 -10.40
CA PHE A 217 -6.59 -17.74 -11.65
C PHE A 217 -5.17 -18.31 -11.49
N PHE A 218 -4.45 -17.97 -10.42
CA PHE A 218 -3.13 -18.55 -10.17
C PHE A 218 -3.14 -20.06 -9.96
N LEU A 219 -4.19 -20.62 -9.34
CA LEU A 219 -4.36 -22.08 -9.23
C LEU A 219 -4.58 -22.73 -10.59
N VAL A 220 -5.37 -22.11 -11.47
CA VAL A 220 -5.58 -22.62 -12.84
C VAL A 220 -4.27 -22.57 -13.61
N VAL A 221 -3.51 -21.48 -13.53
CA VAL A 221 -2.19 -21.36 -14.16
C VAL A 221 -1.24 -22.45 -13.65
N LEU A 222 -1.19 -22.69 -12.34
CA LEU A 222 -0.41 -23.77 -11.74
C LEU A 222 -0.85 -25.15 -12.28
N GLY A 223 -2.15 -25.40 -12.37
CA GLY A 223 -2.70 -26.65 -12.92
C GLY A 223 -2.36 -26.88 -14.39
N VAL A 224 -2.41 -25.83 -15.21
CA VAL A 224 -2.01 -25.89 -16.63
C VAL A 224 -0.51 -26.15 -16.73
N PHE A 225 0.33 -25.48 -15.95
CA PHE A 225 1.76 -25.74 -15.91
C PHE A 225 2.07 -27.19 -15.50
N ALA A 226 1.40 -27.71 -14.46
CA ALA A 226 1.57 -29.08 -14.00
C ALA A 226 1.15 -30.12 -15.06
N HIS A 227 0.07 -29.86 -15.80
CA HIS A 227 -0.40 -30.74 -16.87
C HIS A 227 0.46 -30.66 -18.14
N SER A 228 0.99 -29.47 -18.46
CA SER A 228 1.80 -29.26 -19.66
C SER A 228 3.15 -30.00 -19.64
N GLY A 229 3.65 -30.39 -18.46
CA GLY A 229 4.86 -31.21 -18.32
C GLY A 229 6.16 -30.53 -18.77
N ASP A 230 6.12 -29.26 -19.17
CA ASP A 230 7.26 -28.49 -19.68
C ASP A 230 8.17 -27.94 -18.55
N PHE A 231 8.03 -28.52 -17.35
CA PHE A 231 8.85 -28.19 -16.20
C PHE A 231 10.22 -28.85 -16.33
N VAL A 232 11.18 -28.07 -16.81
CA VAL A 232 12.59 -28.45 -16.76
C VAL A 232 13.21 -27.87 -15.49
N ASN A 233 13.52 -28.76 -14.52
CA ASN A 233 14.30 -28.35 -13.36
C ASN A 233 15.76 -28.14 -13.79
N ILE A 234 16.15 -26.89 -13.90
CA ILE A 234 17.55 -26.53 -14.13
C ILE A 234 18.30 -26.76 -12.81
N PRO A 235 19.37 -27.58 -12.81
CA PRO A 235 20.14 -27.82 -11.60
C PRO A 235 20.75 -26.51 -11.07
N ILE A 236 20.82 -26.43 -9.74
CA ILE A 236 21.49 -25.35 -9.03
C ILE A 236 22.94 -25.34 -9.51
N ASN A 237 23.39 -24.21 -10.04
CA ASN A 237 24.79 -24.06 -10.41
C ASN A 237 25.58 -23.69 -9.14
N PHE A 238 26.90 -23.57 -9.26
CA PHE A 238 27.69 -22.98 -8.18
C PHE A 238 28.74 -22.05 -8.80
N GLY A 239 28.71 -20.76 -8.45
CA GLY A 239 29.72 -19.82 -8.92
C GLY A 239 29.46 -18.34 -8.60
N ARG A 240 30.45 -17.49 -8.88
CA ARG A 240 30.34 -16.02 -8.67
C ARG A 240 29.25 -15.37 -9.55
N ALA A 241 29.05 -15.89 -10.76
CA ALA A 241 28.04 -15.38 -11.69
C ALA A 241 26.61 -15.62 -11.17
N GLU A 242 26.40 -16.76 -10.54
CA GLU A 242 25.12 -17.13 -9.94
C GLU A 242 24.87 -16.36 -8.64
N LEU A 243 25.89 -16.16 -7.80
CA LEU A 243 25.76 -15.25 -6.65
C LEU A 243 25.34 -13.84 -7.07
N GLY A 244 25.90 -13.32 -8.17
CA GLY A 244 25.47 -12.06 -8.76
C GLY A 244 24.00 -12.09 -9.18
N SER A 245 23.58 -13.16 -9.87
CA SER A 245 22.20 -13.34 -10.34
C SER A 245 21.20 -13.45 -9.17
N VAL A 246 21.57 -14.19 -8.12
CA VAL A 246 20.82 -14.33 -6.87
C VAL A 246 20.67 -12.99 -6.16
N LEU A 247 21.74 -12.20 -6.05
CA LEU A 247 21.69 -10.88 -5.43
C LEU A 247 20.87 -9.88 -6.26
N SER A 248 20.98 -9.90 -7.59
CA SER A 248 20.21 -9.03 -8.48
C SER A 248 18.71 -9.38 -8.51
N TYR A 249 18.38 -10.67 -8.49
CA TYR A 249 16.99 -11.10 -8.38
C TYR A 249 16.43 -10.83 -6.97
N GLY A 250 17.22 -11.14 -5.94
CA GLY A 250 16.87 -10.86 -4.56
C GLY A 250 16.66 -9.38 -4.28
N SER A 251 17.45 -8.48 -4.88
CA SER A 251 17.25 -7.03 -4.77
C SER A 251 15.96 -6.57 -5.45
N THR A 252 15.56 -7.21 -6.56
CA THR A 252 14.29 -6.95 -7.24
C THR A 252 13.11 -7.35 -6.35
N VAL A 253 13.15 -8.55 -5.76
CA VAL A 253 12.13 -9.05 -4.83
C VAL A 253 12.07 -8.19 -3.57
N PHE A 254 13.23 -7.85 -3.00
CA PHE A 254 13.30 -7.00 -1.81
C PHE A 254 12.81 -5.58 -2.09
N GLY A 255 13.15 -5.01 -3.25
CA GLY A 255 12.68 -3.68 -3.68
C GLY A 255 11.16 -3.62 -3.79
N PHE A 256 10.55 -4.67 -4.33
CA PHE A 256 9.10 -4.79 -4.37
C PHE A 256 8.49 -4.87 -2.96
N GLY A 257 8.98 -5.77 -2.10
CA GLY A 257 8.43 -5.95 -0.77
C GLY A 257 8.62 -4.72 0.15
N THR A 258 9.81 -4.09 0.09
CA THR A 258 10.11 -2.90 0.90
C THR A 258 9.35 -1.66 0.40
N GLY A 259 8.89 -1.65 -0.86
CA GLY A 259 8.08 -0.55 -1.39
C GLY A 259 6.80 -0.33 -0.58
N TYR A 260 6.26 -1.37 0.06
CA TYR A 260 5.10 -1.26 0.93
C TYR A 260 5.37 -0.60 2.29
N THR A 261 6.64 -0.42 2.67
CA THR A 261 7.00 0.21 3.95
C THR A 261 6.54 1.66 4.05
N SER A 262 6.35 2.36 2.92
CA SER A 262 5.85 3.74 2.90
C SER A 262 4.35 3.87 3.21
N PHE A 263 3.61 2.75 3.21
CA PHE A 263 2.17 2.70 3.54
C PHE A 263 1.87 1.84 4.78
N ALA A 264 2.90 1.21 5.37
CA ALA A 264 2.72 0.17 6.38
C ALA A 264 1.95 0.62 7.65
N ALA A 265 2.18 1.87 8.09
CA ALA A 265 1.49 2.41 9.25
C ALA A 265 0.05 2.86 8.93
N ASP A 266 -0.27 3.18 7.66
CA ASP A 266 -1.58 3.69 7.25
C ASP A 266 -2.69 2.64 7.50
N TYR A 267 -2.36 1.37 7.28
CA TYR A 267 -3.28 0.25 7.48
C TYR A 267 -3.41 -0.21 8.94
N THR A 268 -2.56 0.30 9.84
CA THR A 268 -2.60 -0.05 11.27
C THR A 268 -2.94 1.13 12.17
N VAL A 269 -3.21 2.32 11.62
CA VAL A 269 -3.60 3.51 12.39
C VAL A 269 -4.88 3.28 13.20
N TYR A 270 -5.84 2.52 12.65
CA TYR A 270 -7.11 2.23 13.32
C TYR A 270 -7.04 1.10 14.36
N GLN A 271 -5.87 0.50 14.58
CA GLN A 271 -5.70 -0.50 15.63
C GLN A 271 -5.58 0.14 17.01
N PRO A 272 -6.14 -0.49 18.06
CA PRO A 272 -6.05 0.04 19.43
C PRO A 272 -4.61 0.16 19.90
N SER A 273 -4.28 1.29 20.53
CA SER A 273 -2.99 1.56 21.16
C SER A 273 -2.75 0.70 22.40
N ASN A 274 -3.81 0.32 23.11
CA ASN A 274 -3.76 -0.43 24.36
C ASN A 274 -3.71 -1.96 24.13
N ARG A 275 -2.90 -2.41 23.18
CA ARG A 275 -2.67 -3.84 22.94
C ARG A 275 -1.42 -4.31 23.70
N PRO A 276 -1.50 -5.39 24.48
CA PRO A 276 -0.37 -5.87 25.25
C PRO A 276 0.76 -6.33 24.31
N ARG A 277 1.96 -5.75 24.48
CA ARG A 277 3.15 -5.97 23.62
C ARG A 277 3.74 -7.38 23.73
N ARG A 278 3.38 -8.09 24.80
CA ARG A 278 3.51 -9.53 25.00
C ARG A 278 2.18 -9.97 25.60
N LYS A 279 1.74 -11.20 25.33
CA LYS A 279 0.71 -11.84 26.16
C LYS A 279 0.93 -11.53 27.64
#